data_AF-A0AAJ0G7E7-F1
#
_entry.id   AF-A0AAJ0G7E7-F1
#
_cell.length_a   1.000
_cell.length_b   1.000
_cell.length_c   1.000
_cell.angle_alpha   90.00
_cell.angle_beta   90.00
_cell.angle_gamma   90.00
#
_symmetry.space_group_name_H-M   'P 1'
#
loop_
_entity.id
_entity.type
_entity.pdbx_description
1 polymer ?
#
loop_
_entity_poly.entity_id
_entity_poly.type
_entity_poly.pdbx_seq_one_letter_code
_entity_poly.pdbx_strand_id
1 'polypeptide(L)'
;MALDILSNQPTTLPQHLADPTSLDLDAEQLGHFLFETTNLYNVGSPAGFFLLLKQSQLLPRIDSSSATATDDPISNTLTVCGERGQYGCAAVDNIYNIINPYDPVAYRMNAAVDATYSATLKQAFIPSATPGWFGVGTKSAAWSGASKPAGNQMPTLPRLPSNVEMEIHNFSREEIAEKRMALLNDNGQIDFFLSVGITEPIYGPSAIRSVAEQTKETPYTELKKEDLRWECMDSTNVETKTFYMLSDEGHVGMAQVIYSNVLGVRTTAQFTSKVFSLDPNKPHLWSSTNLSNLQFPNDKNDFSADGCSFTISEDGKSYAIKASADPKHIVDLKFTQACPGIVIGKNGTSYFGTDPEKYWGREIHKFWPRCQVEGQILSPGGPVDFKGKGLFVHALQGMKPHFAGGFDSAEWKFANFHSPNFSAMMMNFTTPPSYGETQVTVGSITKDGEVIFTGSSPDTKPEHTETKSDPDSDWPEPAAVRFTWVGKTSDGKDAKAVIEGSLGQRADRIDVMGELPKFVKQIVQGASGVKAYIYQYTPKMTLKLDIGGEITEEEGLMFTEATFIS
;
A
#
# COMPACT_ATOMS: atom_id res chain seq x y z
N MET A 1 9.14 35.66 9.45
CA MET A 1 8.42 36.37 10.53
C MET A 1 8.93 35.94 11.91
N ALA A 2 8.64 34.73 12.41
CA ALA A 2 9.15 34.30 13.74
C ALA A 2 10.68 34.33 13.84
N LEU A 3 11.39 33.84 12.82
CA LEU A 3 12.85 33.87 12.78
C LEU A 3 13.40 35.31 12.75
N ASP A 4 12.75 36.25 12.07
CA ASP A 4 13.15 37.66 12.04
C ASP A 4 13.00 38.32 13.42
N ILE A 5 11.88 38.08 14.10
CA ILE A 5 11.60 38.61 15.45
C ILE A 5 12.60 38.02 16.45
N LEU A 6 12.72 36.70 16.50
CA LEU A 6 13.60 36.00 17.44
C LEU A 6 15.09 36.26 17.17
N SER A 7 15.46 36.59 15.92
CA SER A 7 16.84 37.01 15.62
C SER A 7 17.19 38.33 16.31
N ASN A 8 16.23 39.26 16.40
CA ASN A 8 16.40 40.58 17.00
C ASN A 8 16.00 40.66 18.48
N GLN A 9 15.34 39.62 19.00
CA GLN A 9 14.92 39.53 20.40
C GLN A 9 16.15 39.47 21.34
N PRO A 10 16.14 40.23 22.45
CA PRO A 10 17.15 40.04 23.50
C PRO A 10 17.07 38.62 24.08
N THR A 11 18.22 38.05 24.41
CA THR A 11 18.31 36.67 24.92
C THR A 11 17.63 36.53 26.28
N THR A 12 17.83 37.52 27.15
CA THR A 12 17.09 37.66 28.42
C THR A 12 16.21 38.90 28.35
N LEU A 13 14.95 38.77 28.75
CA LEU A 13 14.04 39.90 28.73
C LEU A 13 14.47 40.95 29.79
N PRO A 14 14.59 42.24 29.44
CA PRO A 14 14.87 43.28 30.41
C PRO A 14 13.82 43.29 31.54
N GLN A 15 14.25 43.47 32.78
CA GLN A 15 13.38 43.38 33.96
C GLN A 15 12.18 44.35 33.93
N HIS A 16 12.36 45.53 33.31
CA HIS A 16 11.27 46.51 33.15
C HIS A 16 10.18 46.08 32.16
N LEU A 17 10.45 45.09 31.30
CA LEU A 17 9.48 44.52 30.36
C LEU A 17 8.84 43.22 30.87
N ALA A 18 9.24 42.73 32.05
CA ALA A 18 8.79 41.45 32.60
C ALA A 18 7.31 41.45 33.04
N ASP A 19 6.75 42.63 33.35
CA ASP A 19 5.32 42.79 33.63
C ASP A 19 4.61 43.46 32.44
N PRO A 20 3.93 42.68 31.58
CA PRO A 20 3.26 43.22 30.40
C PRO A 20 2.11 44.17 30.73
N THR A 21 1.59 44.16 31.97
CA THR A 21 0.49 45.04 32.40
C THR A 21 0.95 46.47 32.70
N SER A 22 2.26 46.67 32.83
CA SER A 22 2.88 47.97 33.10
C SER A 22 3.28 48.75 31.85
N LEU A 23 3.11 48.16 30.66
CA LEU A 23 3.58 48.70 29.38
C LEU A 23 2.47 49.44 28.63
N ASP A 24 2.81 50.62 28.10
CA ASP A 24 1.98 51.34 27.14
C ASP A 24 2.41 50.96 25.71
N LEU A 25 1.73 49.96 25.15
CA LEU A 25 2.02 49.42 23.81
C LEU A 25 1.68 50.40 22.67
N ASP A 26 0.94 51.48 22.95
CA ASP A 26 0.67 52.53 21.97
C ASP A 26 1.85 53.53 21.88
N ALA A 27 2.64 53.65 22.95
CA ALA A 27 3.84 54.49 23.02
C ALA A 27 5.14 53.72 22.69
N GLU A 28 5.21 52.42 23.01
CA GLU A 28 6.39 51.57 22.81
C GLU A 28 6.17 50.55 21.67
N GLN A 29 6.69 50.84 20.47
CA GLN A 29 6.71 49.86 19.38
C GLN A 29 7.79 48.79 19.62
N LEU A 30 7.40 47.70 20.28
CA LEU A 30 8.30 46.58 20.56
C LEU A 30 8.45 45.66 19.34
N GLY A 31 9.69 45.39 18.93
CA GLY A 31 10.04 44.49 17.83
C GLY A 31 10.34 43.04 18.23
N HIS A 32 10.01 42.65 19.47
CA HIS A 32 10.29 41.33 20.05
C HIS A 32 9.16 40.87 20.99
N PHE A 33 9.16 39.58 21.37
CA PHE A 33 8.19 39.06 22.33
C PHE A 33 8.45 39.56 23.75
N LEU A 34 7.39 39.66 24.55
CA LEU A 34 7.43 39.95 25.99
C LEU A 34 7.65 38.70 26.86
N PHE A 35 8.12 37.62 26.24
CA PHE A 35 8.45 36.37 26.91
C PHE A 35 9.66 35.71 26.24
N GLU A 36 10.40 34.95 27.03
CA GLU A 36 11.50 34.12 26.54
C GLU A 36 10.94 32.88 25.85
N THR A 37 11.51 32.51 24.71
CA THR A 37 11.01 31.38 23.90
C THR A 37 11.92 30.18 24.10
N THR A 38 11.48 29.18 24.85
CA THR A 38 12.26 27.94 25.02
C THR A 38 12.26 27.10 23.73
N ASN A 39 11.09 26.78 23.18
CA ASN A 39 10.96 25.90 22.02
C ASN A 39 10.25 26.60 20.86
N LEU A 40 10.87 26.59 19.69
CA LEU A 40 10.27 27.06 18.43
C LEU A 40 9.90 25.89 17.53
N TYR A 41 8.62 25.73 17.24
CA TYR A 41 8.11 24.71 16.30
C TYR A 41 7.73 25.35 14.96
N ASN A 42 8.54 25.09 13.94
CA ASN A 42 8.32 25.48 12.56
C ASN A 42 7.60 24.36 11.82
N VAL A 43 6.26 24.42 11.71
CA VAL A 43 5.46 23.38 11.02
C VAL A 43 5.11 23.85 9.61
N GLY A 44 5.57 23.14 8.58
CA GLY A 44 5.35 23.54 7.18
C GLY A 44 5.96 24.91 6.84
N SER A 45 7.02 25.30 7.55
CA SER A 45 7.54 26.66 7.54
C SER A 45 8.50 26.91 6.37
N PRO A 46 8.45 28.10 5.73
CA PRO A 46 9.46 28.52 4.74
C PRO A 46 10.78 29.00 5.37
N ALA A 47 11.02 28.80 6.67
CA ALA A 47 12.19 29.35 7.37
C ALA A 47 13.52 28.91 6.73
N GLY A 48 13.67 27.63 6.36
CA GLY A 48 14.85 27.14 5.64
C GLY A 48 15.05 27.82 4.27
N PHE A 49 13.95 28.10 3.56
CA PHE A 49 14.00 28.81 2.28
C PHE A 49 14.48 30.27 2.46
N PHE A 50 14.03 30.97 3.50
CA PHE A 50 14.49 32.33 3.76
C PHE A 50 15.94 32.40 4.25
N LEU A 51 16.42 31.40 5.01
CA LEU A 51 17.84 31.28 5.35
C LEU A 51 18.70 31.14 4.08
N LEU A 52 18.26 30.30 3.15
CA LEU A 52 18.90 30.14 1.84
C LEU A 52 18.87 31.45 1.03
N LEU A 53 17.70 32.10 0.90
CA LEU A 53 17.56 33.33 0.13
C LEU A 53 18.42 34.47 0.68
N LYS A 54 18.52 34.61 1.99
CA LYS A 54 19.35 35.63 2.65
C LYS A 54 20.82 35.23 2.76
N GLN A 55 21.20 34.06 2.23
CA GLN A 55 22.55 33.48 2.35
C GLN A 55 23.05 33.46 3.79
N SER A 56 22.16 33.17 4.74
CA SER A 56 22.47 33.17 6.17
C SER A 56 22.58 31.75 6.73
N GLN A 57 23.35 31.60 7.80
CA GLN A 57 23.45 30.38 8.57
C GLN A 57 22.48 30.39 9.76
N LEU A 58 22.01 29.21 10.13
CA LEU A 58 21.31 29.00 11.39
C LEU A 58 22.35 28.79 12.49
N LEU A 59 22.35 29.64 13.51
CA LEU A 59 23.37 29.67 14.57
C LEU A 59 22.72 29.70 15.96
N PRO A 60 23.31 29.02 16.96
CA PRO A 60 22.89 29.20 18.35
C PRO A 60 23.29 30.57 18.86
N ARG A 61 22.57 31.06 19.87
CA ARG A 61 22.84 32.35 20.51
C ARG A 61 24.00 32.24 21.50
N ILE A 62 24.98 33.16 21.41
CA ILE A 62 26.21 33.12 22.23
C ILE A 62 25.97 33.27 23.74
N ASP A 63 24.92 34.00 24.14
CA ASP A 63 24.53 34.24 25.52
C ASP A 63 23.28 33.44 25.94
N SER A 64 23.02 32.30 25.27
CA SER A 64 21.91 31.40 25.60
C SER A 64 21.98 30.93 27.05
N SER A 65 20.84 30.99 27.74
CA SER A 65 20.64 30.46 29.10
C SER A 65 20.20 28.99 29.11
N SER A 66 20.20 28.31 27.96
CA SER A 66 19.82 26.90 27.85
C SER A 66 20.72 26.00 28.72
N ALA A 67 20.19 24.87 29.15
CA ALA A 67 20.95 23.87 29.90
C ALA A 67 22.17 23.39 29.10
N THR A 68 22.01 23.13 27.80
CA THR A 68 23.10 22.69 26.91
C THR A 68 24.22 23.73 26.82
N ALA A 69 23.89 25.02 26.71
CA ALA A 69 24.89 26.10 26.68
C ALA A 69 25.60 26.28 28.04
N THR A 70 24.90 26.00 29.14
CA THR A 70 25.46 26.08 30.50
C THR A 70 26.40 24.90 30.80
N ASP A 71 26.10 23.72 30.27
CA ASP A 71 26.90 22.51 30.44
C ASP A 71 28.19 22.51 29.58
N ASP A 72 28.24 23.28 28.49
CA ASP A 72 29.44 23.49 27.66
C ASP A 72 29.76 24.98 27.39
N PRO A 73 30.27 25.71 28.40
CA PRO A 73 30.56 27.14 28.27
C PRO A 73 31.71 27.44 27.28
N ILE A 74 32.53 26.45 26.91
CA ILE A 74 33.64 26.62 25.98
C ILE A 74 33.13 26.81 24.55
N SER A 75 31.92 26.31 24.26
CA SER A 75 31.27 26.50 22.96
C SER A 75 30.67 27.90 22.78
N ASN A 76 30.56 28.72 23.83
CA ASN A 76 30.04 30.10 23.76
C ASN A 76 31.06 31.08 23.18
N THR A 77 31.40 30.89 21.91
CA THR A 77 32.33 31.73 21.15
C THR A 77 31.72 32.09 19.80
N LEU A 78 32.16 33.21 19.21
CA LEU A 78 31.68 33.65 17.88
C LEU A 78 32.05 32.69 16.73
N THR A 79 32.92 31.72 16.98
CA THR A 79 33.21 30.64 16.02
C THR A 79 32.02 29.68 15.90
N VAL A 80 31.35 29.40 17.01
CA VAL A 80 30.23 28.44 17.10
C VAL A 80 28.89 29.17 17.05
N CYS A 81 28.75 30.24 17.84
CA CYS A 81 27.51 30.95 18.07
C CYS A 81 27.42 32.29 17.31
N GLY A 82 26.21 32.81 17.17
CA GLY A 82 25.93 34.15 16.62
C GLY A 82 25.46 35.14 17.69
N GLU A 83 25.29 36.40 17.24
CA GLU A 83 24.89 37.52 18.08
C GLU A 83 23.47 38.01 17.77
N ARG A 84 22.88 38.74 18.73
CA ARG A 84 21.59 39.41 18.55
C ARG A 84 21.60 40.30 17.31
N GLY A 85 20.54 40.22 16.52
CA GLY A 85 20.38 40.96 15.26
C GLY A 85 20.88 40.21 14.03
N GLN A 86 21.67 39.13 14.21
CA GLN A 86 22.07 38.27 13.10
C GLN A 86 20.90 37.37 12.69
N TYR A 87 20.46 37.48 11.43
CA TYR A 87 19.36 36.67 10.92
C TYR A 87 19.70 35.18 10.94
N GLY A 88 18.87 34.37 11.59
CA GLY A 88 19.15 32.93 11.79
C GLY A 88 19.82 32.61 13.12
N CYS A 89 20.19 33.62 13.91
CA CYS A 89 20.58 33.44 15.30
C CYS A 89 19.38 33.77 16.19
N ALA A 90 18.49 32.81 16.44
CA ALA A 90 17.27 33.02 17.21
C ALA A 90 17.51 32.98 18.74
N ALA A 91 16.81 33.82 19.50
CA ALA A 91 16.78 33.75 20.96
C ALA A 91 15.84 32.61 21.44
N VAL A 92 16.32 31.37 21.31
CA VAL A 92 15.61 30.14 21.70
C VAL A 92 16.55 29.10 22.27
N ASP A 93 15.99 28.13 23.01
CA ASP A 93 16.76 26.96 23.48
C ASP A 93 16.74 25.83 22.45
N ASN A 94 15.58 25.56 21.85
CA ASN A 94 15.41 24.51 20.85
C ASN A 94 14.62 24.98 19.62
N ILE A 95 15.07 24.58 18.44
CA ILE A 95 14.36 24.72 17.17
C ILE A 95 13.96 23.35 16.66
N TYR A 96 12.66 23.20 16.34
CA TYR A 96 12.10 22.03 15.68
C TYR A 96 11.51 22.46 14.35
N ASN A 97 12.00 21.89 13.26
CA ASN A 97 11.46 22.09 11.92
C ASN A 97 10.70 20.83 11.49
N ILE A 98 9.37 20.92 11.48
CA ILE A 98 8.48 19.80 11.20
C ILE A 98 8.09 19.86 9.72
N ILE A 99 8.56 18.87 8.96
CA ILE A 99 8.50 18.82 7.51
C ILE A 99 7.55 17.71 7.05
N ASN A 100 6.57 18.06 6.22
CA ASN A 100 5.95 17.10 5.32
C ASN A 100 6.83 17.02 4.05
N PRO A 101 7.41 15.85 3.69
CA PRO A 101 8.22 15.68 2.49
C PRO A 101 7.59 16.16 1.17
N TYR A 102 6.25 16.27 1.13
CA TYR A 102 5.50 16.72 -0.04
C TYR A 102 5.06 18.19 0.02
N ASP A 103 5.38 18.92 1.09
CA ASP A 103 5.11 20.34 1.16
C ASP A 103 6.09 21.11 0.26
N PRO A 104 5.62 21.81 -0.80
CA PRO A 104 6.50 22.53 -1.72
C PRO A 104 7.16 23.77 -1.09
N VAL A 105 6.75 24.17 0.11
CA VAL A 105 7.20 25.36 0.82
C VAL A 105 8.16 25.03 1.97
N ALA A 106 8.06 23.82 2.54
CA ALA A 106 8.89 23.43 3.68
C ALA A 106 10.31 23.02 3.25
N TYR A 107 11.32 23.73 3.76
CA TYR A 107 12.73 23.46 3.48
C TYR A 107 13.45 22.97 4.73
N ARG A 108 14.43 22.08 4.53
CA ARG A 108 15.31 21.56 5.58
C ARG A 108 16.15 22.70 6.18
N MET A 109 16.25 22.74 7.49
CA MET A 109 17.00 23.72 8.27
C MET A 109 18.34 23.18 8.78
N ASN A 110 18.51 21.85 8.89
CA ASN A 110 19.80 21.25 9.26
C ASN A 110 20.93 21.71 8.34
N ALA A 111 20.65 21.76 7.03
CA ALA A 111 21.62 22.16 6.02
C ALA A 111 22.03 23.65 6.12
N ALA A 112 21.21 24.47 6.78
CA ALA A 112 21.54 25.87 7.07
C ALA A 112 22.48 26.02 8.28
N VAL A 113 22.65 24.98 9.11
CA VAL A 113 23.68 24.93 10.16
C VAL A 113 25.01 24.51 9.55
N ASP A 114 25.03 23.35 8.89
CA ASP A 114 26.12 22.87 8.04
C ASP A 114 25.61 21.82 7.05
N ALA A 115 25.81 22.06 5.76
CA ALA A 115 25.30 21.18 4.70
C ALA A 115 25.98 19.80 4.66
N THR A 116 27.25 19.71 5.02
CA THR A 116 28.02 18.45 4.97
C THR A 116 27.65 17.58 6.16
N TYR A 117 27.63 18.15 7.36
CA TYR A 117 27.18 17.46 8.57
C TYR A 117 25.71 17.06 8.47
N SER A 118 24.84 17.92 7.92
CA SER A 118 23.43 17.58 7.70
C SER A 118 23.23 16.33 6.83
N ALA A 119 24.16 16.01 5.93
CA ALA A 119 24.07 14.83 5.07
C ALA A 119 24.46 13.53 5.80
N THR A 120 25.16 13.61 6.93
CA THR A 120 25.53 12.44 7.75
C THR A 120 24.44 12.07 8.76
N LEU A 121 23.55 13.00 9.09
CA LEU A 121 22.44 12.77 10.00
C LEU A 121 21.39 11.81 9.40
N LYS A 122 20.95 10.84 10.22
CA LYS A 122 19.79 10.03 9.89
C LYS A 122 18.53 10.90 9.92
N GLN A 123 17.63 10.65 8.98
CA GLN A 123 16.32 11.31 8.95
C GLN A 123 15.53 10.95 10.21
N ALA A 124 15.13 11.96 11.00
CA ALA A 124 14.31 11.76 12.19
C ALA A 124 12.83 11.84 11.83
N PHE A 125 12.06 10.81 12.20
CA PHE A 125 10.62 10.79 11.98
C PHE A 125 9.87 11.05 13.30
N ILE A 126 8.78 11.81 13.22
CA ILE A 126 7.91 12.03 14.38
C ILE A 126 7.16 10.72 14.67
N PRO A 127 7.24 10.18 15.89
CA PRO A 127 6.53 8.95 16.26
C PRO A 127 5.01 9.18 16.30
N SER A 128 4.24 8.12 16.04
CA SER A 128 2.78 8.17 16.17
C SER A 128 2.35 8.43 17.62
N ALA A 129 1.36 9.31 17.81
CA ALA A 129 0.75 9.60 19.11
C ALA A 129 -0.21 8.48 19.58
N THR A 130 -0.49 7.49 18.72
CA THR A 130 -1.36 6.34 19.03
C THR A 130 -0.49 5.10 19.23
N PRO A 131 -0.54 4.43 20.40
CA PRO A 131 0.20 3.19 20.59
C PRO A 131 -0.39 2.09 19.70
N GLY A 132 0.45 1.46 18.88
CA GLY A 132 0.09 0.23 18.15
C GLY A 132 -0.06 -0.95 19.12
N TRP A 133 -0.87 -1.94 18.74
CA TRP A 133 -1.21 -3.11 19.57
C TRP A 133 0.03 -3.93 20.01
N PHE A 134 1.13 -3.93 19.25
CA PHE A 134 2.36 -4.68 19.59
C PHE A 134 3.34 -3.95 20.53
N GLY A 135 2.89 -2.96 21.29
CA GLY A 135 3.71 -2.22 22.27
C GLY A 135 4.02 -2.96 23.58
N VAL A 136 4.43 -4.23 23.54
CA VAL A 136 5.12 -4.88 24.67
C VAL A 136 6.54 -5.24 24.22
N GLY A 137 7.50 -4.38 24.58
CA GLY A 137 8.91 -4.76 24.59
C GLY A 137 9.82 -4.17 23.50
N THR A 138 9.67 -2.89 23.16
CA THR A 138 10.85 -2.11 22.74
C THR A 138 10.85 -0.82 23.54
N LYS A 139 11.93 -0.56 24.28
CA LYS A 139 12.06 0.64 25.11
C LYS A 139 11.85 1.87 24.23
N SER A 140 10.72 2.54 24.44
CA SER A 140 10.53 3.93 24.10
C SER A 140 11.72 4.70 24.68
N ALA A 141 12.59 5.20 23.81
CA ALA A 141 13.52 6.26 24.20
C ALA A 141 12.66 7.43 24.66
N ALA A 142 12.85 7.78 25.93
CA ALA A 142 11.94 8.59 26.71
C ALA A 142 11.86 10.03 26.18
N TRP A 143 10.68 10.40 25.69
CA TRP A 143 10.23 11.79 25.76
C TRP A 143 9.60 11.99 27.14
N SER A 144 10.44 12.38 28.10
CA SER A 144 9.98 12.98 29.36
C SER A 144 11.06 13.89 29.90
N GLY A 145 10.75 15.18 30.01
CA GLY A 145 11.53 16.11 30.79
C GLY A 145 11.61 15.67 32.27
N ALA A 146 12.76 15.96 32.87
CA ALA A 146 13.08 15.91 34.30
C ALA A 146 13.05 14.54 35.00
N SER A 147 14.15 13.79 34.91
CA SER A 147 14.86 13.28 36.10
C SER A 147 16.30 12.90 35.72
N LYS A 148 17.29 13.44 36.43
CA LYS A 148 18.72 13.10 36.25
C LYS A 148 18.96 11.65 36.70
N PRO A 149 19.58 10.77 35.88
CA PRO A 149 20.34 9.64 36.38
C PRO A 149 21.82 10.05 36.49
N ALA A 150 22.44 9.68 37.61
CA ALA A 150 23.86 9.87 37.85
C ALA A 150 24.70 9.07 36.82
N GLY A 151 25.70 9.74 36.23
CA GLY A 151 26.86 9.13 35.60
C GLY A 151 26.59 8.25 34.38
N ASN A 152 26.45 8.87 33.20
CA ASN A 152 26.65 8.16 31.93
C ASN A 152 27.66 8.94 31.09
N GLN A 153 28.86 8.37 30.91
CA GLN A 153 29.82 8.83 29.91
C GLN A 153 29.23 8.62 28.51
N MET A 154 29.46 9.58 27.61
CA MET A 154 29.14 9.43 26.19
C MET A 154 29.83 8.18 25.61
N PRO A 155 29.18 7.44 24.69
CA PRO A 155 29.87 6.43 23.91
C PRO A 155 30.89 7.14 23.02
N THR A 156 32.17 6.98 23.35
CA THR A 156 33.27 7.38 22.48
C THR A 156 33.34 6.39 21.32
N LEU A 157 33.28 6.89 20.09
CA LEU A 157 33.58 6.10 18.90
C LEU A 157 35.03 5.55 19.03
N PRO A 158 35.28 4.26 18.77
CA PRO A 158 36.63 3.73 18.77
C PRO A 158 37.44 4.38 17.66
N ARG A 159 38.31 5.33 18.03
CA ARG A 159 39.25 5.98 17.10
C ARG A 159 40.32 4.99 16.67
N LEU A 160 40.38 4.71 15.37
CA LEU A 160 41.52 4.02 14.73
C LEU A 160 42.72 4.99 14.60
N PRO A 161 43.97 4.49 14.55
CA PRO A 161 45.15 5.35 14.54
C PRO A 161 45.18 6.31 13.34
N SER A 162 45.49 7.57 13.66
CA SER A 162 45.23 8.84 12.96
C SER A 162 45.83 9.07 11.57
N ASN A 163 46.39 8.06 10.91
CA ASN A 163 47.22 8.29 9.71
C ASN A 163 46.48 8.09 8.38
N VAL A 164 45.23 7.59 8.38
CA VAL A 164 44.46 7.32 7.15
C VAL A 164 43.22 8.22 6.98
N GLU A 165 42.71 8.86 8.05
CA GLU A 165 41.46 9.64 8.00
C GLU A 165 41.63 11.15 7.66
N MET A 166 42.86 11.68 7.62
CA MET A 166 43.08 13.12 7.44
C MET A 166 42.91 13.64 6.00
N GLU A 167 42.71 12.76 5.00
CA GLU A 167 42.54 13.21 3.60
C GLU A 167 41.08 13.52 3.23
N ILE A 168 40.09 13.16 4.05
CA ILE A 168 38.65 13.32 3.71
C ILE A 168 37.86 14.13 4.76
N HIS A 169 38.32 14.22 6.02
CA HIS A 169 37.57 14.88 7.11
C HIS A 169 38.29 16.10 7.70
N ASN A 170 37.62 17.27 7.67
CA ASN A 170 38.04 18.44 8.43
C ASN A 170 37.40 18.41 9.83
N PHE A 171 38.08 17.76 10.76
CA PHE A 171 37.61 17.55 12.14
C PHE A 171 37.22 18.85 12.87
N SER A 172 37.85 19.99 12.55
CA SER A 172 37.50 21.27 13.18
C SER A 172 36.14 21.80 12.74
N ARG A 173 35.73 21.57 11.49
CA ARG A 173 34.44 21.99 10.96
C ARG A 173 33.32 21.10 11.47
N GLU A 174 33.56 19.80 11.50
CA GLU A 174 32.61 18.81 11.99
C GLU A 174 32.31 19.03 13.49
N GLU A 175 33.35 19.26 14.31
CA GLU A 175 33.18 19.60 15.73
C GLU A 175 32.36 20.89 15.93
N ILE A 176 32.58 21.91 15.10
CA ILE A 176 31.77 23.16 15.15
C ILE A 176 30.31 22.87 14.78
N ALA A 177 30.06 22.06 13.76
CA ALA A 177 28.70 21.71 13.33
C ALA A 177 27.95 20.90 14.40
N GLU A 178 28.61 19.93 15.03
CA GLU A 178 28.07 19.15 16.15
C GLU A 178 27.67 20.05 17.32
N LYS A 179 28.57 20.97 17.73
CA LYS A 179 28.30 21.94 18.79
C LYS A 179 27.12 22.84 18.46
N ARG A 180 27.06 23.36 17.22
CA ARG A 180 25.93 24.19 16.76
C ARG A 180 24.61 23.44 16.82
N MET A 181 24.58 22.19 16.36
CA MET A 181 23.38 21.37 16.36
C MET A 181 22.88 21.10 17.78
N ALA A 182 23.78 20.71 18.70
CA ALA A 182 23.44 20.47 20.09
C ALA A 182 22.89 21.73 20.80
N LEU A 183 23.48 22.89 20.52
CA LEU A 183 23.02 24.17 21.09
C LEU A 183 21.73 24.71 20.44
N LEU A 184 21.38 24.25 19.24
CA LEU A 184 20.14 24.62 18.55
C LEU A 184 18.99 23.65 18.84
N ASN A 185 19.31 22.43 19.27
CA ASN A 185 18.36 21.42 19.71
C ASN A 185 19.11 20.35 20.52
N ASP A 186 18.66 20.07 21.74
CA ASP A 186 19.27 19.05 22.63
C ASP A 186 19.30 17.62 22.04
N ASN A 187 18.47 17.32 21.03
CA ASN A 187 18.50 16.07 20.28
C ASN A 187 19.62 16.01 19.21
N GLY A 188 20.35 17.12 18.99
CA GLY A 188 21.33 17.25 17.90
C GLY A 188 20.70 17.20 16.50
N GLN A 189 19.39 17.47 16.41
CA GLN A 189 18.55 17.33 15.22
C GLN A 189 17.51 18.45 15.19
N ILE A 190 17.39 19.15 14.06
CA ILE A 190 16.40 20.23 13.89
C ILE A 190 15.27 19.79 12.96
N ASP A 191 15.58 19.06 11.89
CA ASP A 191 14.57 18.60 10.92
C ASP A 191 13.91 17.28 11.38
N PHE A 192 12.60 17.35 11.62
CA PHE A 192 11.74 16.22 11.95
C PHE A 192 10.72 16.01 10.84
N PHE A 193 10.63 14.80 10.33
CA PHE A 193 9.78 14.48 9.19
C PHE A 193 8.51 13.82 9.68
N LEU A 194 7.39 14.25 9.12
CA LEU A 194 6.18 13.44 9.18
C LEU A 194 6.41 12.18 8.35
N SER A 195 6.13 11.02 8.93
CA SER A 195 6.03 9.78 8.15
C SER A 195 4.84 9.93 7.22
N VAL A 196 5.09 10.18 5.95
CA VAL A 196 4.03 10.21 4.94
C VAL A 196 3.96 8.84 4.28
N GLY A 197 3.51 7.91 5.10
CA GLY A 197 2.76 6.70 4.78
C GLY A 197 1.63 6.73 5.81
N ILE A 198 0.45 7.10 5.33
CA ILE A 198 -0.64 7.63 6.16
C ILE A 198 -1.07 6.51 7.13
N THR A 199 -0.93 6.70 8.44
CA THR A 199 -1.89 6.06 9.36
C THR A 199 -3.24 6.57 8.90
N GLU A 200 -3.94 5.78 8.08
CA GLU A 200 -5.33 6.04 7.77
C GLU A 200 -6.04 6.37 9.09
N PRO A 201 -6.92 7.39 9.11
CA PRO A 201 -7.85 7.50 10.20
C PRO A 201 -8.47 6.12 10.45
N ILE A 202 -8.48 5.66 11.69
CA ILE A 202 -9.18 4.42 12.03
C ILE A 202 -10.67 4.73 11.90
N TYR A 203 -11.24 4.45 10.74
CA TYR A 203 -12.65 4.63 10.43
C TYR A 203 -13.52 3.57 11.12
N GLY A 204 -12.96 2.38 11.30
CA GLY A 204 -13.62 1.21 11.88
C GLY A 204 -14.44 0.41 10.88
N PRO A 205 -15.00 -0.74 11.30
CA PRO A 205 -15.71 -1.67 10.42
C PRO A 205 -17.02 -1.11 9.85
N SER A 206 -17.57 -0.04 10.44
CA SER A 206 -18.76 0.64 9.90
C SER A 206 -18.48 1.45 8.63
N ALA A 207 -17.21 1.76 8.34
CA ALA A 207 -16.82 2.50 7.14
C ALA A 207 -16.67 1.62 5.90
N ILE A 208 -16.86 0.31 6.02
CA ILE A 208 -17.05 -0.60 4.89
C ILE A 208 -18.49 -1.13 4.90
N ARG A 209 -19.18 -0.93 3.78
CA ARG A 209 -20.45 -1.58 3.50
C ARG A 209 -20.18 -2.75 2.58
N SER A 210 -19.99 -3.92 3.18
CA SER A 210 -19.69 -5.16 2.48
C SER A 210 -20.83 -5.58 1.55
N VAL A 211 -20.48 -6.07 0.36
CA VAL A 211 -21.42 -6.72 -0.56
C VAL A 211 -22.17 -7.89 0.10
N ALA A 212 -21.59 -8.53 1.12
CA ALA A 212 -22.23 -9.62 1.86
C ALA A 212 -23.53 -9.19 2.56
N GLU A 213 -23.69 -7.91 2.91
CA GLU A 213 -24.95 -7.42 3.49
C GLU A 213 -26.11 -7.47 2.49
N GLN A 214 -25.81 -7.35 1.19
CA GLN A 214 -26.81 -7.41 0.12
C GLN A 214 -27.40 -8.82 -0.03
N THR A 215 -26.68 -9.86 0.39
CA THR A 215 -27.10 -11.26 0.20
C THR A 215 -28.22 -11.70 1.13
N LYS A 216 -28.48 -10.92 2.19
CA LYS A 216 -29.63 -11.09 3.08
C LYS A 216 -30.95 -10.98 2.33
N GLU A 217 -30.99 -10.15 1.29
CA GLU A 217 -32.17 -9.96 0.44
C GLU A 217 -31.98 -10.57 -0.96
N THR A 218 -30.81 -10.40 -1.55
CA THR A 218 -30.50 -10.83 -2.93
C THR A 218 -29.24 -11.69 -2.95
N PRO A 219 -29.34 -13.04 -2.94
CA PRO A 219 -28.18 -13.92 -2.89
C PRO A 219 -27.16 -13.64 -4.00
N TYR A 220 -27.65 -13.40 -5.22
CA TYR A 220 -26.87 -12.99 -6.38
C TYR A 220 -27.78 -12.37 -7.44
N THR A 221 -27.16 -11.71 -8.42
CA THR A 221 -27.82 -11.17 -9.61
C THR A 221 -27.11 -11.69 -10.84
N GLU A 222 -27.88 -12.19 -11.82
CA GLU A 222 -27.33 -12.60 -13.12
C GLU A 222 -26.87 -11.39 -13.93
N LEU A 223 -25.69 -11.50 -14.51
CA LEU A 223 -25.07 -10.48 -15.35
C LEU A 223 -25.71 -10.46 -16.74
N LYS A 224 -25.93 -9.25 -17.23
CA LYS A 224 -26.22 -8.96 -18.63
C LYS A 224 -24.97 -8.44 -19.32
N LYS A 225 -25.02 -8.33 -20.65
CA LYS A 225 -23.91 -7.81 -21.46
C LYS A 225 -23.48 -6.42 -20.98
N GLU A 226 -24.45 -5.53 -20.76
CA GLU A 226 -24.23 -4.16 -20.30
C GLU A 226 -23.53 -4.06 -18.94
N ASP A 227 -23.66 -5.08 -18.09
CA ASP A 227 -22.97 -5.12 -16.80
C ASP A 227 -21.47 -5.40 -16.97
N LEU A 228 -21.03 -5.85 -18.14
CA LEU A 228 -19.64 -6.20 -18.44
C LEU A 228 -18.84 -5.05 -19.06
N ARG A 229 -19.43 -3.84 -19.13
CA ARG A 229 -18.74 -2.66 -19.63
C ARG A 229 -17.60 -2.26 -18.72
N TRP A 230 -16.49 -1.85 -19.33
CA TRP A 230 -15.43 -1.14 -18.64
C TRP A 230 -15.97 0.16 -18.07
N GLU A 231 -15.67 0.44 -16.81
CA GLU A 231 -16.04 1.72 -16.22
C GLU A 231 -15.14 2.84 -16.75
N CYS A 232 -13.83 2.58 -16.82
CA CYS A 232 -12.81 3.56 -17.18
C CYS A 232 -12.93 4.84 -16.33
N MET A 233 -12.86 4.73 -15.01
CA MET A 233 -13.11 5.89 -14.14
C MET A 233 -12.10 7.02 -14.39
N ASP A 234 -12.58 8.25 -14.23
CA ASP A 234 -11.77 9.48 -14.32
C ASP A 234 -10.93 9.72 -13.06
N SER A 235 -11.27 9.04 -11.96
CA SER A 235 -10.53 9.01 -10.71
C SER A 235 -9.55 7.85 -10.66
N THR A 236 -8.71 7.83 -9.61
CA THR A 236 -7.74 6.76 -9.43
C THR A 236 -8.43 5.40 -9.28
N ASN A 237 -8.02 4.43 -10.09
CA ASN A 237 -8.57 3.08 -10.07
C ASN A 237 -7.61 2.05 -10.66
N VAL A 238 -7.89 0.79 -10.36
CA VAL A 238 -7.42 -0.39 -11.10
C VAL A 238 -8.65 -1.17 -11.54
N GLU A 239 -8.82 -1.37 -12.83
CA GLU A 239 -9.88 -2.17 -13.42
C GLU A 239 -9.27 -3.33 -14.20
N THR A 240 -9.77 -4.55 -14.01
CA THR A 240 -9.20 -5.73 -14.64
C THR A 240 -10.27 -6.59 -15.28
N LYS A 241 -9.88 -7.26 -16.36
CA LYS A 241 -10.56 -8.45 -16.88
C LYS A 241 -9.56 -9.59 -16.90
N THR A 242 -9.80 -10.59 -16.06
CA THR A 242 -8.90 -11.74 -15.85
C THR A 242 -9.61 -13.02 -16.23
N PHE A 243 -8.96 -13.84 -17.04
CA PHE A 243 -9.47 -15.11 -17.54
C PHE A 243 -8.53 -16.22 -17.10
N TYR A 244 -8.99 -17.05 -16.17
CA TYR A 244 -8.28 -18.24 -15.68
C TYR A 244 -8.73 -19.46 -16.46
N MET A 245 -7.79 -20.33 -16.81
CA MET A 245 -8.05 -21.53 -17.62
C MET A 245 -7.35 -22.76 -17.03
N LEU A 246 -8.10 -23.85 -16.97
CA LEU A 246 -7.65 -25.17 -16.56
C LEU A 246 -7.98 -26.12 -17.71
N SER A 247 -6.94 -26.60 -18.42
CA SER A 247 -7.12 -27.45 -19.60
C SER A 247 -7.42 -28.90 -19.24
N ASP A 248 -8.02 -29.63 -20.17
CA ASP A 248 -8.27 -31.08 -20.05
C ASP A 248 -6.96 -31.89 -19.91
N GLU A 249 -5.84 -31.34 -20.41
CA GLU A 249 -4.50 -31.92 -20.30
C GLU A 249 -3.78 -31.55 -18.98
N GLY A 250 -4.42 -30.75 -18.12
CA GLY A 250 -3.90 -30.37 -16.81
C GLY A 250 -3.04 -29.10 -16.81
N HIS A 251 -3.02 -28.33 -17.89
CA HIS A 251 -2.38 -27.01 -17.90
C HIS A 251 -3.20 -25.99 -17.13
N VAL A 252 -2.53 -25.15 -16.36
CA VAL A 252 -3.13 -23.98 -15.71
C VAL A 252 -2.57 -22.73 -16.35
N GLY A 253 -3.43 -21.77 -16.66
CA GLY A 253 -3.02 -20.50 -17.23
C GLY A 253 -3.94 -19.33 -16.87
N MET A 254 -3.48 -18.14 -17.24
CA MET A 254 -4.27 -16.91 -17.16
C MET A 254 -3.97 -15.96 -18.32
N ALA A 255 -4.95 -15.15 -18.67
CA ALA A 255 -4.81 -13.98 -19.53
C ALA A 255 -5.55 -12.81 -18.87
N GLN A 256 -4.90 -11.66 -18.76
CA GLN A 256 -5.40 -10.51 -18.02
C GLN A 256 -5.10 -9.22 -18.78
N VAL A 257 -6.07 -8.30 -18.80
CA VAL A 257 -5.81 -6.89 -19.02
C VAL A 257 -6.05 -6.13 -17.73
N ILE A 258 -5.06 -5.34 -17.35
CA ILE A 258 -5.14 -4.35 -16.28
C ILE A 258 -5.24 -2.98 -16.94
N TYR A 259 -6.29 -2.25 -16.63
CA TYR A 259 -6.42 -0.82 -16.88
C TYR A 259 -6.22 -0.08 -15.57
N SER A 260 -5.50 1.02 -15.58
CA SER A 260 -5.33 1.85 -14.39
C SER A 260 -5.38 3.32 -14.76
N ASN A 261 -6.05 4.09 -13.93
CA ASN A 261 -5.92 5.54 -13.91
C ASN A 261 -5.12 5.90 -12.66
N VAL A 262 -3.90 6.41 -12.83
CA VAL A 262 -3.01 6.80 -11.73
C VAL A 262 -3.26 8.27 -11.42
N LEU A 263 -3.71 8.55 -10.19
CA LEU A 263 -3.97 9.91 -9.67
C LEU A 263 -4.95 10.76 -10.49
N GLY A 264 -5.76 10.16 -11.37
CA GLY A 264 -6.67 10.91 -12.25
C GLY A 264 -5.99 11.61 -13.42
N VAL A 265 -4.67 11.40 -13.60
CA VAL A 265 -3.85 12.17 -14.57
C VAL A 265 -3.24 11.31 -15.66
N ARG A 266 -3.09 10.01 -15.41
CA ARG A 266 -2.42 9.11 -16.35
C ARG A 266 -3.10 7.76 -16.41
N THR A 267 -3.60 7.44 -17.59
CA THR A 267 -4.11 6.11 -17.90
C THR A 267 -3.00 5.22 -18.43
N THR A 268 -2.96 3.97 -17.95
CA THR A 268 -2.08 2.91 -18.45
C THR A 268 -2.87 1.62 -18.61
N ALA A 269 -2.44 0.76 -19.53
CA ALA A 269 -2.91 -0.63 -19.54
C ALA A 269 -1.76 -1.60 -19.78
N GLN A 270 -1.92 -2.80 -19.25
CA GLN A 270 -0.95 -3.89 -19.32
C GLN A 270 -1.69 -5.18 -19.67
N PHE A 271 -1.15 -5.94 -20.62
CA PHE A 271 -1.57 -7.31 -20.88
C PHE A 271 -0.61 -8.28 -20.22
N THR A 272 -1.15 -9.21 -19.44
CA THR A 272 -0.39 -10.26 -18.76
C THR A 272 -0.94 -11.62 -19.17
N SER A 273 -0.05 -12.55 -19.50
CA SER A 273 -0.42 -13.95 -19.72
C SER A 273 0.59 -14.88 -19.05
N LYS A 274 0.06 -15.95 -18.46
CA LYS A 274 0.85 -16.97 -17.78
C LYS A 274 0.39 -18.36 -18.15
N VAL A 275 1.33 -19.28 -18.32
CA VAL A 275 1.12 -20.73 -18.28
C VAL A 275 2.06 -21.32 -17.24
N PHE A 276 1.49 -21.98 -16.25
CA PHE A 276 2.26 -22.68 -15.23
C PHE A 276 2.97 -23.88 -15.85
N SER A 277 4.25 -24.03 -15.53
CA SER A 277 5.04 -25.18 -15.98
C SER A 277 4.61 -26.42 -15.20
N LEU A 278 4.36 -27.52 -15.92
CA LEU A 278 4.15 -28.83 -15.32
C LEU A 278 5.45 -29.45 -14.80
N ASP A 279 6.59 -28.98 -15.30
CA ASP A 279 7.93 -29.37 -14.83
C ASP A 279 8.45 -28.32 -13.85
N PRO A 280 8.63 -28.64 -12.56
CA PRO A 280 9.11 -27.67 -11.55
C PRO A 280 10.52 -27.16 -11.84
N ASN A 281 11.27 -27.78 -12.75
CA ASN A 281 12.61 -27.34 -13.14
C ASN A 281 12.60 -26.40 -14.36
N LYS A 282 11.43 -26.15 -14.96
CA LYS A 282 11.29 -25.22 -16.09
C LYS A 282 10.57 -23.94 -15.65
N PRO A 283 10.99 -22.78 -16.17
CA PRO A 283 10.30 -21.54 -15.89
C PRO A 283 8.87 -21.60 -16.42
N HIS A 284 7.97 -20.90 -15.75
CA HIS A 284 6.64 -20.63 -16.29
C HIS A 284 6.76 -19.82 -17.58
N LEU A 285 5.80 -20.02 -18.48
CA LEU A 285 5.62 -19.14 -19.62
C LEU A 285 4.95 -17.87 -19.08
N TRP A 286 5.64 -16.74 -19.05
CA TRP A 286 5.15 -15.48 -18.51
C TRP A 286 5.44 -14.34 -19.49
N SER A 287 4.41 -13.56 -19.79
CA SER A 287 4.52 -12.31 -20.54
C SER A 287 3.72 -11.23 -19.83
N SER A 288 4.31 -10.04 -19.74
CA SER A 288 3.71 -8.86 -19.13
C SER A 288 4.13 -7.64 -19.95
N THR A 289 3.19 -7.09 -20.72
CA THR A 289 3.47 -6.12 -21.78
C THR A 289 2.60 -4.87 -21.63
N ASN A 290 3.24 -3.70 -21.59
CA ASN A 290 2.53 -2.43 -21.62
C ASN A 290 1.85 -2.22 -22.97
N LEU A 291 0.62 -1.71 -22.95
CA LEU A 291 -0.19 -1.50 -24.13
C LEU A 291 -0.26 -0.01 -24.52
N SER A 292 -0.40 0.24 -25.82
CA SER A 292 -0.58 1.57 -26.42
C SER A 292 -1.86 1.65 -27.25
N ASN A 293 -2.32 2.87 -27.53
CA ASN A 293 -3.52 3.14 -28.35
C ASN A 293 -4.79 2.48 -27.80
N LEU A 294 -5.00 2.62 -26.50
CA LEU A 294 -6.14 2.03 -25.78
C LEU A 294 -7.47 2.56 -26.32
N GLN A 295 -8.38 1.63 -26.60
CA GLN A 295 -9.73 1.90 -27.06
C GLN A 295 -10.69 0.97 -26.34
N PHE A 296 -11.91 1.47 -26.14
CA PHE A 296 -13.02 0.74 -25.51
C PHE A 296 -14.24 0.71 -26.44
N PRO A 297 -14.18 -0.07 -27.54
CA PRO A 297 -15.27 -0.14 -28.52
C PRO A 297 -16.56 -0.73 -27.94
N ASN A 298 -17.61 -0.77 -28.77
CA ASN A 298 -18.84 -1.50 -28.47
C ASN A 298 -19.47 -1.06 -27.13
N ASP A 299 -19.61 0.26 -26.95
CA ASP A 299 -20.14 0.87 -25.72
C ASP A 299 -19.37 0.40 -24.46
N LYS A 300 -18.03 0.39 -24.58
CA LYS A 300 -17.08 -0.08 -23.56
C LYS A 300 -17.21 -1.55 -23.16
N ASN A 301 -17.87 -2.41 -23.92
CA ASN A 301 -17.85 -3.86 -23.64
C ASN A 301 -16.54 -4.52 -24.09
N ASP A 302 -15.95 -3.98 -25.15
CA ASP A 302 -14.72 -4.50 -25.73
C ASP A 302 -13.51 -3.71 -25.23
N PHE A 303 -12.34 -4.32 -25.33
CA PHE A 303 -11.05 -3.67 -25.16
C PHE A 303 -10.20 -3.92 -26.39
N SER A 304 -9.51 -2.89 -26.87
CA SER A 304 -8.52 -3.03 -27.93
C SER A 304 -7.34 -2.09 -27.73
N ALA A 305 -6.16 -2.56 -28.08
CA ALA A 305 -4.90 -1.85 -28.08
C ALA A 305 -4.01 -2.42 -29.20
N ASP A 306 -2.85 -1.82 -29.43
CA ASP A 306 -1.89 -2.37 -30.40
C ASP A 306 -1.52 -3.81 -30.02
N GLY A 307 -1.83 -4.77 -30.90
CA GLY A 307 -1.52 -6.18 -30.70
C GLY A 307 -2.31 -6.87 -29.59
N CYS A 308 -3.40 -6.29 -29.07
CA CYS A 308 -4.22 -6.92 -28.03
C CYS A 308 -5.71 -6.55 -28.16
N SER A 309 -6.61 -7.54 -28.08
CA SER A 309 -8.05 -7.32 -28.13
C SER A 309 -8.83 -8.34 -27.31
N PHE A 310 -9.85 -7.86 -26.61
CA PHE A 310 -10.86 -8.65 -25.91
C PHE A 310 -12.23 -8.23 -26.45
N THR A 311 -12.90 -9.12 -27.17
CA THR A 311 -14.15 -8.81 -27.86
C THR A 311 -15.25 -9.71 -27.34
N ILE A 312 -16.34 -9.12 -26.86
CA ILE A 312 -17.52 -9.87 -26.44
C ILE A 312 -18.43 -10.17 -27.63
N SER A 313 -19.05 -11.35 -27.64
CA SER A 313 -20.05 -11.73 -28.64
C SER A 313 -21.29 -10.84 -28.57
N GLU A 314 -22.06 -10.81 -29.65
CA GLU A 314 -23.27 -9.99 -29.74
C GLU A 314 -24.26 -10.31 -28.61
N ASP A 315 -24.46 -11.59 -28.31
CA ASP A 315 -25.31 -12.11 -27.25
C ASP A 315 -24.73 -11.94 -25.82
N GLY A 316 -23.49 -11.47 -25.70
CA GLY A 316 -22.82 -11.23 -24.41
C GLY A 316 -22.34 -12.49 -23.68
N LYS A 317 -22.32 -13.66 -24.34
CA LYS A 317 -22.04 -14.95 -23.69
C LYS A 317 -20.65 -15.52 -23.96
N SER A 318 -19.88 -14.91 -24.85
CA SER A 318 -18.52 -15.34 -25.17
C SER A 318 -17.56 -14.18 -25.29
N TYR A 319 -16.29 -14.40 -24.93
CA TYR A 319 -15.17 -13.50 -25.25
C TYR A 319 -14.21 -14.19 -26.20
N ALA A 320 -13.73 -13.44 -27.20
CA ALA A 320 -12.55 -13.76 -27.98
C ALA A 320 -11.37 -12.90 -27.48
N ILE A 321 -10.28 -13.54 -27.12
CA ILE A 321 -9.07 -12.91 -26.56
C ILE A 321 -7.93 -13.17 -27.54
N LYS A 322 -7.40 -12.09 -28.10
CA LYS A 322 -6.26 -12.15 -29.02
C LYS A 322 -5.16 -11.22 -28.56
N ALA A 323 -3.96 -11.74 -28.36
CA ALA A 323 -2.80 -10.94 -28.02
C ALA A 323 -1.56 -11.42 -28.78
N SER A 324 -0.78 -10.46 -29.27
CA SER A 324 0.48 -10.63 -30.00
C SER A 324 1.45 -9.47 -29.72
N ALA A 325 1.17 -8.68 -28.68
CA ALA A 325 2.01 -7.57 -28.25
C ALA A 325 3.43 -8.02 -27.85
N ASP A 326 3.57 -9.26 -27.37
CA ASP A 326 4.85 -9.97 -27.29
C ASP A 326 4.90 -11.04 -28.39
N PRO A 327 5.79 -10.93 -29.39
CA PRO A 327 5.84 -11.89 -30.50
C PRO A 327 6.28 -13.29 -30.07
N LYS A 328 6.79 -13.46 -28.85
CA LYS A 328 7.12 -14.76 -28.27
C LYS A 328 5.94 -15.39 -27.52
N HIS A 329 4.85 -14.64 -27.33
CA HIS A 329 3.67 -15.06 -26.56
C HIS A 329 2.40 -14.62 -27.28
N ILE A 330 1.92 -15.48 -28.17
CA ILE A 330 0.70 -15.20 -28.94
C ILE A 330 -0.46 -15.94 -28.29
N VAL A 331 -1.48 -15.20 -27.88
CA VAL A 331 -2.71 -15.72 -27.25
C VAL A 331 -3.83 -15.67 -28.27
N ASP A 332 -4.52 -16.79 -28.47
CA ASP A 332 -5.79 -16.86 -29.21
C ASP A 332 -6.72 -17.81 -28.45
N LEU A 333 -7.62 -17.23 -27.66
CA LEU A 333 -8.51 -17.95 -26.76
C LEU A 333 -9.95 -17.51 -26.95
N LYS A 334 -10.87 -18.44 -26.71
CA LYS A 334 -12.29 -18.18 -26.63
C LYS A 334 -12.83 -18.72 -25.33
N PHE A 335 -13.54 -17.87 -24.59
CA PHE A 335 -14.26 -18.24 -23.38
C PHE A 335 -15.75 -18.14 -23.66
N THR A 336 -16.50 -19.21 -23.43
CA THR A 336 -17.97 -19.26 -23.58
C THR A 336 -18.59 -19.59 -22.23
N GLN A 337 -19.57 -18.82 -21.77
CA GLN A 337 -20.31 -19.14 -20.54
C GLN A 337 -20.85 -20.57 -20.59
N ALA A 338 -20.56 -21.36 -19.55
CA ALA A 338 -21.18 -22.67 -19.33
C ALA A 338 -22.35 -22.59 -18.36
N CYS A 339 -22.44 -21.52 -17.56
CA CYS A 339 -23.56 -21.18 -16.68
C CYS A 339 -23.75 -19.64 -16.65
N PRO A 340 -24.84 -19.12 -16.06
CA PRO A 340 -25.04 -17.68 -15.95
C PRO A 340 -23.86 -16.96 -15.30
N GLY A 341 -23.46 -15.83 -15.88
CA GLY A 341 -22.57 -14.88 -15.21
C GLY A 341 -23.29 -14.23 -14.03
N ILE A 342 -22.58 -13.92 -12.95
CA ILE A 342 -23.17 -13.42 -11.71
C ILE A 342 -22.34 -12.33 -11.04
N VAL A 343 -23.04 -11.49 -10.28
CA VAL A 343 -22.48 -10.77 -9.14
C VAL A 343 -23.12 -11.33 -7.87
N ILE A 344 -22.35 -11.45 -6.79
CA ILE A 344 -22.92 -11.76 -5.48
C ILE A 344 -23.61 -10.52 -4.93
N GLY A 345 -24.75 -10.69 -4.27
CA GLY A 345 -25.58 -9.55 -3.88
C GLY A 345 -26.37 -8.96 -5.05
N LYS A 346 -26.79 -7.70 -4.87
CA LYS A 346 -27.53 -6.92 -5.86
C LYS A 346 -26.64 -6.41 -6.99
N ASN A 347 -25.39 -6.07 -6.69
CA ASN A 347 -24.49 -5.41 -7.65
C ASN A 347 -23.01 -5.78 -7.53
N GLY A 348 -22.66 -6.74 -6.65
CA GLY A 348 -21.27 -7.16 -6.51
C GLY A 348 -20.34 -6.13 -5.87
N THR A 349 -20.88 -5.05 -5.29
CA THR A 349 -20.10 -3.88 -4.85
C THR A 349 -20.00 -3.78 -3.34
N SER A 350 -18.78 -3.67 -2.84
CA SER A 350 -18.47 -3.18 -1.48
C SER A 350 -18.13 -1.69 -1.54
N TYR A 351 -18.68 -0.90 -0.63
CA TYR A 351 -18.48 0.57 -0.60
C TYR A 351 -17.67 0.99 0.62
N PHE A 352 -16.80 1.98 0.43
CA PHE A 352 -15.91 2.51 1.47
C PHE A 352 -16.26 3.97 1.74
N GLY A 353 -16.62 4.28 2.98
CA GLY A 353 -17.02 5.60 3.40
C GLY A 353 -17.87 5.59 4.66
N THR A 354 -17.68 6.61 5.51
CA THR A 354 -18.50 6.82 6.71
C THR A 354 -19.90 7.38 6.41
N ASP A 355 -20.09 8.00 5.24
CA ASP A 355 -21.38 8.47 4.74
C ASP A 355 -21.87 7.53 3.62
N PRO A 356 -23.05 6.88 3.78
CA PRO A 356 -23.65 6.05 2.74
C PRO A 356 -23.84 6.73 1.39
N GLU A 357 -24.17 8.02 1.39
CA GLU A 357 -24.44 8.81 0.19
C GLU A 357 -23.17 9.41 -0.42
N LYS A 358 -22.05 9.41 0.33
CA LYS A 358 -20.77 10.00 -0.08
C LYS A 358 -19.62 9.04 0.22
N TYR A 359 -19.62 7.89 -0.43
CA TYR A 359 -18.50 6.96 -0.41
C TYR A 359 -17.30 7.53 -1.19
N TRP A 360 -16.09 7.22 -0.74
CA TRP A 360 -14.84 7.63 -1.41
C TRP A 360 -14.19 6.51 -2.19
N GLY A 361 -14.64 5.27 -1.99
CA GLY A 361 -14.09 4.10 -2.66
C GLY A 361 -15.13 3.01 -2.86
N ARG A 362 -14.87 2.15 -3.83
CA ARG A 362 -15.65 0.93 -4.07
C ARG A 362 -14.80 -0.18 -4.64
N GLU A 363 -15.19 -1.41 -4.33
CA GLU A 363 -14.67 -2.61 -4.95
C GLU A 363 -15.82 -3.39 -5.58
N ILE A 364 -15.63 -3.82 -6.82
CA ILE A 364 -16.65 -4.56 -7.59
C ILE A 364 -16.03 -5.85 -8.10
N HIS A 365 -16.77 -6.95 -7.96
CA HIS A 365 -16.39 -8.23 -8.55
C HIS A 365 -17.55 -8.86 -9.31
N LYS A 366 -17.34 -9.14 -10.60
CA LYS A 366 -18.30 -9.77 -11.52
C LYS A 366 -17.68 -11.04 -12.09
N PHE A 367 -18.46 -12.11 -12.22
CA PHE A 367 -17.92 -13.43 -12.49
C PHE A 367 -18.66 -14.15 -13.60
N TRP A 368 -17.93 -14.87 -14.47
CA TRP A 368 -18.48 -16.06 -15.13
C TRP A 368 -17.85 -17.28 -14.46
N PRO A 369 -18.54 -17.90 -13.49
CA PRO A 369 -17.95 -18.88 -12.57
C PRO A 369 -17.60 -20.22 -13.24
N ARG A 370 -18.19 -20.49 -14.42
CA ARG A 370 -17.83 -21.63 -15.25
C ARG A 370 -17.93 -21.25 -16.72
N CYS A 371 -16.83 -21.41 -17.44
CA CYS A 371 -16.72 -21.23 -18.87
C CYS A 371 -16.23 -22.52 -19.53
N GLN A 372 -16.59 -22.72 -20.79
CA GLN A 372 -15.85 -23.56 -21.72
C GLN A 372 -14.75 -22.72 -22.36
N VAL A 373 -13.53 -23.25 -22.39
CA VAL A 373 -12.36 -22.60 -22.98
C VAL A 373 -11.94 -23.37 -24.23
N GLU A 374 -11.60 -22.65 -25.28
CA GLU A 374 -11.03 -23.15 -26.53
C GLU A 374 -9.87 -22.26 -26.96
N GLY A 375 -8.90 -22.82 -27.68
CA GLY A 375 -7.78 -22.07 -28.24
C GLY A 375 -6.47 -22.38 -27.54
N GLN A 376 -5.46 -21.55 -27.80
CA GLN A 376 -4.08 -21.88 -27.45
C GLN A 376 -3.25 -20.64 -27.11
N ILE A 377 -2.17 -20.88 -26.39
CA ILE A 377 -1.09 -19.90 -26.19
C ILE A 377 0.15 -20.44 -26.89
N LEU A 378 0.65 -19.71 -27.89
CA LEU A 378 1.85 -20.06 -28.63
C LEU A 378 3.08 -19.47 -27.97
N SER A 379 4.09 -20.32 -27.78
CA SER A 379 5.40 -19.98 -27.23
C SER A 379 6.53 -20.49 -28.14
N PRO A 380 7.80 -20.12 -27.90
CA PRO A 380 8.94 -20.74 -28.60
C PRO A 380 9.03 -22.26 -28.39
N GLY A 381 8.44 -22.78 -27.30
CA GLY A 381 8.36 -24.22 -27.02
C GLY A 381 7.23 -24.94 -27.74
N GLY A 382 6.40 -24.21 -28.51
CA GLY A 382 5.22 -24.74 -29.20
C GLY A 382 3.90 -24.18 -28.64
N PRO A 383 2.77 -24.55 -29.25
CA PRO A 383 1.44 -24.22 -28.77
C PRO A 383 1.09 -25.02 -27.52
N VAL A 384 0.42 -24.37 -26.57
CA VAL A 384 -0.24 -25.02 -25.42
C VAL A 384 -1.75 -24.90 -25.63
N ASP A 385 -2.43 -26.03 -25.77
CA ASP A 385 -3.89 -26.09 -25.91
C ASP A 385 -4.58 -25.88 -24.55
N PHE A 386 -5.57 -25.01 -24.54
CA PHE A 386 -6.36 -24.65 -23.36
C PHE A 386 -7.81 -25.07 -23.47
N LYS A 387 -8.14 -26.01 -24.37
CA LYS A 387 -9.41 -26.71 -24.31
C LYS A 387 -9.69 -27.23 -22.89
N GLY A 388 -10.78 -26.77 -22.29
CA GLY A 388 -11.13 -27.16 -20.92
C GLY A 388 -12.12 -26.21 -20.25
N LYS A 389 -11.92 -25.93 -18.96
CA LYS A 389 -12.79 -25.10 -18.14
C LYS A 389 -12.09 -23.80 -17.74
N GLY A 390 -12.88 -22.78 -17.46
CA GLY A 390 -12.33 -21.49 -17.03
C GLY A 390 -13.26 -20.66 -16.17
N LEU A 391 -12.67 -19.62 -15.60
CA LEU A 391 -13.31 -18.60 -14.77
C LEU A 391 -12.95 -17.24 -15.34
N PHE A 392 -13.95 -16.39 -15.56
CA PHE A 392 -13.73 -14.99 -15.89
C PHE A 392 -14.09 -14.12 -14.69
N VAL A 393 -13.20 -13.17 -14.38
CA VAL A 393 -13.37 -12.16 -13.34
C VAL A 393 -13.22 -10.78 -13.96
N HIS A 394 -14.24 -9.93 -13.80
CA HIS A 394 -14.13 -8.48 -14.04
C HIS A 394 -14.14 -7.80 -12.68
N ALA A 395 -13.01 -7.19 -12.32
CA ALA A 395 -12.83 -6.53 -11.04
C ALA A 395 -12.55 -5.04 -11.22
N LEU A 396 -13.04 -4.22 -10.29
CA LEU A 396 -12.70 -2.81 -10.18
C LEU A 396 -12.35 -2.49 -8.73
N GLN A 397 -11.19 -1.91 -8.52
CA GLN A 397 -10.81 -1.18 -7.32
C GLN A 397 -10.83 0.31 -7.63
N GLY A 398 -11.91 0.98 -7.25
CA GLY A 398 -12.18 2.39 -7.56
C GLY A 398 -11.65 3.36 -6.51
N MET A 399 -10.38 3.24 -6.10
CA MET A 399 -9.72 4.17 -5.19
C MET A 399 -8.19 4.19 -5.32
N LYS A 400 -7.52 5.03 -4.51
CA LYS A 400 -6.08 5.32 -4.65
C LYS A 400 -5.21 4.14 -4.16
N PRO A 401 -4.27 3.62 -4.99
CA PRO A 401 -3.36 2.56 -4.59
C PRO A 401 -2.34 2.96 -3.51
N HIS A 402 -2.08 4.26 -3.30
CA HIS A 402 -0.97 4.77 -2.46
C HIS A 402 -1.34 5.04 -0.99
N PHE A 403 -2.38 4.35 -0.52
CA PHE A 403 -2.31 3.67 0.78
C PHE A 403 -1.34 2.48 0.78
N ALA A 404 -0.63 2.22 -0.34
CA ALA A 404 0.42 1.24 -0.70
C ALA A 404 1.32 0.57 0.36
N GLY A 405 1.24 0.87 1.66
CA GLY A 405 1.54 -0.07 2.77
C GLY A 405 0.26 -0.50 3.50
N GLY A 406 -0.80 -0.76 2.74
CA GLY A 406 -2.18 -0.76 3.23
C GLY A 406 -3.12 -0.74 2.05
N PHE A 407 -3.04 -1.78 1.24
CA PHE A 407 -4.07 -2.07 0.25
C PHE A 407 -5.42 -2.03 0.98
N ASP A 408 -6.50 -1.57 0.34
CA ASP A 408 -7.87 -1.63 0.92
C ASP A 408 -8.26 -3.04 1.41
N SER A 409 -7.41 -4.02 1.07
CA SER A 409 -7.26 -5.28 1.78
C SER A 409 -5.80 -5.66 2.09
N ALA A 410 -5.46 -5.88 3.36
CA ALA A 410 -4.16 -6.37 3.83
C ALA A 410 -3.84 -7.80 3.36
N GLU A 411 -4.87 -8.59 3.07
CA GLU A 411 -4.76 -9.97 2.64
C GLU A 411 -5.84 -10.30 1.61
N TRP A 412 -5.48 -11.06 0.58
CA TRP A 412 -6.45 -11.68 -0.34
C TRP A 412 -6.29 -13.19 -0.35
N LYS A 413 -7.41 -13.90 -0.44
CA LYS A 413 -7.44 -15.35 -0.66
C LYS A 413 -8.37 -15.64 -1.83
N PHE A 414 -7.88 -16.38 -2.81
CA PHE A 414 -8.61 -16.70 -4.04
C PHE A 414 -8.60 -18.20 -4.29
N ALA A 415 -9.73 -18.76 -4.71
CA ALA A 415 -9.85 -20.13 -5.15
C ALA A 415 -10.62 -20.20 -6.47
N ASN A 416 -10.07 -20.94 -7.43
CA ASN A 416 -10.69 -21.32 -8.69
C ASN A 416 -10.55 -22.83 -8.88
N PHE A 417 -11.63 -23.57 -8.65
CA PHE A 417 -11.66 -25.02 -8.75
C PHE A 417 -12.58 -25.47 -9.89
N HIS A 418 -12.11 -26.42 -10.69
CA HIS A 418 -12.91 -27.08 -11.71
C HIS A 418 -12.73 -28.60 -11.65
N SER A 419 -13.86 -29.28 -11.62
CA SER A 419 -14.00 -30.72 -11.83
C SER A 419 -14.90 -30.99 -13.05
N PRO A 420 -15.07 -32.26 -13.48
CA PRO A 420 -15.90 -32.59 -14.63
C PRO A 420 -17.31 -32.00 -14.54
N ASN A 421 -17.95 -32.03 -13.36
CA ASN A 421 -19.32 -31.57 -13.19
C ASN A 421 -19.42 -30.20 -12.49
N PHE A 422 -18.51 -29.89 -11.56
CA PHE A 422 -18.63 -28.71 -10.71
C PHE A 422 -17.53 -27.67 -10.93
N SER A 423 -17.86 -26.41 -10.67
CA SER A 423 -16.88 -25.37 -10.38
C SER A 423 -17.16 -24.77 -9.02
N ALA A 424 -16.10 -24.45 -8.29
CA ALA A 424 -16.16 -23.68 -7.07
C ALA A 424 -15.23 -22.48 -7.20
N MET A 425 -15.73 -21.28 -6.90
CA MET A 425 -14.90 -20.09 -6.86
C MET A 425 -15.13 -19.34 -5.56
N MET A 426 -14.06 -18.74 -5.04
CA MET A 426 -14.10 -17.86 -3.87
C MET A 426 -13.15 -16.70 -4.08
N MET A 427 -13.62 -15.52 -3.71
CA MET A 427 -12.81 -14.32 -3.61
C MET A 427 -13.01 -13.73 -2.22
N ASN A 428 -11.91 -13.60 -1.50
CA ASN A 428 -11.88 -13.01 -0.18
C ASN A 428 -10.82 -11.93 -0.12
N PHE A 429 -11.17 -10.88 0.59
CA PHE A 429 -10.26 -9.85 0.98
C PHE A 429 -10.50 -9.46 2.44
N THR A 430 -9.44 -9.07 3.15
CA THR A 430 -9.50 -8.58 4.52
C THR A 430 -9.01 -7.16 4.54
N THR A 431 -9.84 -6.21 4.95
CA THR A 431 -9.46 -4.79 4.94
C THR A 431 -8.28 -4.47 5.88
N PRO A 432 -7.59 -3.33 5.72
CA PRO A 432 -6.63 -2.85 6.70
C PRO A 432 -7.23 -2.62 8.09
N PRO A 433 -6.36 -2.43 9.11
CA PRO A 433 -6.78 -2.00 10.44
C PRO A 433 -7.66 -0.75 10.46
N SER A 434 -7.54 0.14 9.48
CA SER A 434 -8.35 1.36 9.39
C SER A 434 -9.84 1.10 9.16
N TYR A 435 -10.18 -0.01 8.51
CA TYR A 435 -11.55 -0.49 8.31
C TYR A 435 -11.87 -1.70 9.21
N GLY A 436 -11.13 -1.85 10.30
CA GLY A 436 -11.39 -2.87 11.33
C GLY A 436 -11.09 -4.30 10.91
N GLU A 437 -10.17 -4.53 9.97
CA GLU A 437 -9.80 -5.88 9.50
C GLU A 437 -11.02 -6.70 9.06
N THR A 438 -11.96 -6.02 8.41
CA THR A 438 -13.23 -6.58 7.99
C THR A 438 -12.98 -7.58 6.87
N GLN A 439 -13.35 -8.83 7.12
CA GLN A 439 -13.32 -9.87 6.11
C GLN A 439 -14.55 -9.78 5.20
N VAL A 440 -14.32 -9.66 3.90
CA VAL A 440 -15.36 -9.74 2.88
C VAL A 440 -15.09 -10.96 2.03
N THR A 441 -16.04 -11.89 2.02
CA THR A 441 -15.93 -13.12 1.21
C THR A 441 -17.15 -13.26 0.33
N VAL A 442 -16.92 -13.61 -0.93
CA VAL A 442 -17.95 -14.00 -1.90
C VAL A 442 -17.53 -15.30 -2.59
N GLY A 443 -18.50 -16.14 -2.94
CA GLY A 443 -18.21 -17.37 -3.67
C GLY A 443 -19.46 -18.01 -4.27
N SER A 444 -19.23 -18.99 -5.15
CA SER A 444 -20.31 -19.74 -5.78
C SER A 444 -19.90 -21.18 -6.07
N ILE A 445 -20.88 -22.08 -6.03
CA ILE A 445 -20.79 -23.44 -6.55
C ILE A 445 -21.70 -23.54 -7.77
N THR A 446 -21.16 -24.02 -8.88
CA THR A 446 -21.86 -24.06 -10.17
C THR A 446 -21.62 -25.37 -10.90
N LYS A 447 -22.48 -25.67 -11.87
CA LYS A 447 -22.31 -26.74 -12.86
C LYS A 447 -22.78 -26.22 -14.22
N ASP A 448 -22.67 -27.03 -15.27
CA ASP A 448 -23.13 -26.63 -16.59
C ASP A 448 -24.64 -26.27 -16.54
N GLY A 449 -24.97 -25.06 -17.02
CA GLY A 449 -26.31 -24.48 -17.07
C GLY A 449 -26.83 -23.85 -15.77
N GLU A 450 -26.14 -23.99 -14.63
CA GLU A 450 -26.75 -23.70 -13.32
C GLU A 450 -25.76 -23.12 -12.30
N VAL A 451 -26.19 -22.06 -11.62
CA VAL A 451 -25.60 -21.62 -10.35
C VAL A 451 -26.32 -22.37 -9.23
N ILE A 452 -25.66 -23.35 -8.61
CA ILE A 452 -26.29 -24.22 -7.61
C ILE A 452 -26.62 -23.42 -6.36
N PHE A 453 -25.63 -22.69 -5.83
CA PHE A 453 -25.81 -21.70 -4.78
C PHE A 453 -24.65 -20.71 -4.73
N THR A 454 -24.89 -19.57 -4.11
CA THR A 454 -23.87 -18.58 -3.77
C THR A 454 -23.71 -18.47 -2.26
N GLY A 455 -22.55 -17.99 -1.84
CA GLY A 455 -22.23 -17.79 -0.44
C GLY A 455 -21.50 -16.48 -0.22
N SER A 456 -21.66 -15.91 0.98
CA SER A 456 -20.93 -14.72 1.40
C SER A 456 -20.48 -14.84 2.86
N SER A 457 -19.55 -13.98 3.27
CA SER A 457 -19.15 -13.84 4.67
C SER A 457 -20.38 -13.56 5.57
N PRO A 458 -20.38 -14.01 6.84
CA PRO A 458 -19.24 -14.66 7.52
C PRO A 458 -19.17 -16.18 7.34
N ASP A 459 -20.26 -16.84 6.93
CA ASP A 459 -20.33 -18.32 6.91
C ASP A 459 -19.56 -18.94 5.74
N THR A 460 -19.50 -18.23 4.61
CA THR A 460 -18.57 -18.56 3.52
C THR A 460 -17.23 -17.91 3.82
N LYS A 461 -16.19 -18.73 4.00
CA LYS A 461 -14.87 -18.26 4.43
C LYS A 461 -13.72 -19.13 3.93
N PRO A 462 -12.56 -18.51 3.65
CA PRO A 462 -11.28 -19.19 3.47
C PRO A 462 -10.45 -19.21 4.75
N GLU A 463 -9.68 -20.28 4.95
CA GLU A 463 -8.82 -20.48 6.12
C GLU A 463 -7.47 -21.06 5.65
N HIS A 464 -6.35 -20.50 6.13
CA HIS A 464 -5.04 -21.14 6.02
C HIS A 464 -4.87 -22.04 7.25
N THR A 465 -5.08 -23.34 7.08
CA THR A 465 -5.09 -24.31 8.19
C THR A 465 -3.69 -24.66 8.66
N GLU A 466 -2.69 -24.53 7.78
CA GLU A 466 -1.27 -24.63 8.10
C GLU A 466 -0.49 -23.57 7.32
N THR A 467 0.52 -22.99 7.95
CA THR A 467 1.41 -21.99 7.33
C THR A 467 2.87 -22.30 7.65
N LYS A 468 3.77 -21.78 6.83
CA LYS A 468 5.22 -21.78 7.05
C LYS A 468 5.74 -20.35 6.83
N SER A 469 6.81 -19.98 7.52
CA SER A 469 7.42 -18.66 7.35
C SER A 469 8.20 -18.61 6.03
N ASP A 470 7.97 -17.59 5.23
CA ASP A 470 8.81 -17.28 4.07
C ASP A 470 10.10 -16.57 4.55
N PRO A 471 11.29 -17.15 4.34
CA PRO A 471 12.55 -16.58 4.85
C PRO A 471 12.93 -15.24 4.23
N ASP A 472 12.37 -14.86 3.08
CA ASP A 472 12.69 -13.60 2.40
C ASP A 472 11.76 -12.45 2.79
N SER A 473 10.55 -12.77 3.26
CA SER A 473 9.48 -11.79 3.49
C SER A 473 8.89 -11.80 4.90
N ASP A 474 9.10 -12.86 5.67
CA ASP A 474 8.46 -13.15 6.96
C ASP A 474 6.95 -13.42 6.88
N TRP A 475 6.37 -13.49 5.67
CA TRP A 475 4.95 -13.78 5.50
C TRP A 475 4.58 -15.24 5.87
N PRO A 476 3.36 -15.47 6.39
CA PRO A 476 2.87 -16.81 6.71
C PRO A 476 2.37 -17.50 5.44
N GLU A 477 3.29 -17.94 4.59
CA GLU A 477 3.00 -18.68 3.37
C GLU A 477 2.13 -19.91 3.67
N PRO A 478 0.98 -20.09 2.99
CA PRO A 478 0.07 -21.19 3.29
C PRO A 478 0.65 -22.54 2.84
N ALA A 479 0.52 -23.56 3.70
CA ALA A 479 0.88 -24.95 3.41
C ALA A 479 -0.36 -25.85 3.26
N ALA A 480 -1.45 -25.50 3.93
CA ALA A 480 -2.75 -26.15 3.81
C ALA A 480 -3.89 -25.14 3.93
N VAL A 481 -5.02 -25.46 3.32
CA VAL A 481 -6.19 -24.58 3.23
C VAL A 481 -7.49 -25.30 3.56
N ARG A 482 -8.48 -24.51 3.97
CA ARG A 482 -9.89 -24.89 4.00
C ARG A 482 -10.73 -23.76 3.42
N PHE A 483 -11.44 -24.03 2.33
CA PHE A 483 -12.44 -23.15 1.75
C PHE A 483 -13.82 -23.71 2.06
N THR A 484 -14.68 -22.92 2.70
CA THR A 484 -16.05 -23.30 3.03
C THR A 484 -17.04 -22.36 2.34
N TRP A 485 -18.02 -22.91 1.64
CA TRP A 485 -19.17 -22.19 1.11
C TRP A 485 -20.43 -22.62 1.85
N VAL A 486 -21.27 -21.65 2.19
CA VAL A 486 -22.56 -21.87 2.83
C VAL A 486 -23.59 -20.98 2.14
N GLY A 487 -24.73 -21.54 1.79
CA GLY A 487 -25.83 -20.81 1.17
C GLY A 487 -27.08 -21.67 1.03
N LYS A 488 -27.96 -21.25 0.12
CA LYS A 488 -29.18 -21.97 -0.21
C LYS A 488 -29.29 -22.18 -1.71
N THR A 489 -29.80 -23.34 -2.11
CA THR A 489 -30.17 -23.61 -3.51
C THR A 489 -31.39 -22.80 -3.94
N SER A 490 -31.65 -22.74 -5.25
CA SER A 490 -32.83 -22.05 -5.79
C SER A 490 -34.17 -22.61 -5.29
N ASP A 491 -34.22 -23.88 -4.89
CA ASP A 491 -35.40 -24.52 -4.26
C ASP A 491 -35.42 -24.38 -2.72
N GLY A 492 -34.49 -23.62 -2.14
CA GLY A 492 -34.48 -23.22 -0.74
C GLY A 492 -33.82 -24.21 0.24
N LYS A 493 -33.19 -25.29 -0.26
CA LYS A 493 -32.45 -26.24 0.57
C LYS A 493 -31.15 -25.63 1.08
N ASP A 494 -30.77 -25.97 2.30
CA ASP A 494 -29.45 -25.64 2.82
C ASP A 494 -28.37 -26.36 2.03
N ALA A 495 -27.33 -25.61 1.64
CA ALA A 495 -26.22 -26.12 0.87
C ALA A 495 -24.89 -25.69 1.50
N LYS A 496 -23.95 -26.63 1.54
CA LYS A 496 -22.60 -26.41 2.04
C LYS A 496 -21.59 -27.09 1.13
N ALA A 497 -20.52 -26.40 0.81
CA ALA A 497 -19.39 -27.01 0.12
C ALA A 497 -18.09 -26.78 0.88
N VAL A 498 -17.18 -27.74 0.81
CA VAL A 498 -15.85 -27.66 1.44
C VAL A 498 -14.81 -28.18 0.46
N ILE A 499 -13.72 -27.43 0.31
CA ILE A 499 -12.45 -27.92 -0.23
C ILE A 499 -11.41 -27.75 0.87
N GLU A 500 -10.71 -28.82 1.24
CA GLU A 500 -9.75 -28.82 2.33
C GLU A 500 -8.60 -29.77 2.03
N GLY A 501 -7.36 -29.34 2.31
CA GLY A 501 -6.19 -30.19 2.11
C GLY A 501 -4.88 -29.41 2.06
N SER A 502 -3.78 -30.15 1.85
CA SER A 502 -2.45 -29.58 1.61
C SER A 502 -2.38 -28.93 0.23
N LEU A 503 -1.72 -27.78 0.16
CA LEU A 503 -1.43 -27.10 -1.11
C LEU A 503 -0.23 -27.72 -1.86
N GLY A 504 0.53 -28.59 -1.21
CA GLY A 504 1.73 -29.20 -1.77
C GLY A 504 2.85 -28.19 -2.02
N GLN A 505 3.57 -28.38 -3.12
CA GLN A 505 4.64 -27.46 -3.51
C GLN A 505 4.04 -26.19 -4.13
N ARG A 506 4.54 -25.03 -3.70
CA ARG A 506 4.22 -23.73 -4.30
C ARG A 506 4.53 -23.74 -5.79
N ALA A 507 3.56 -23.32 -6.60
CA ALA A 507 3.74 -23.17 -8.03
C ALA A 507 4.59 -21.94 -8.34
N ASP A 508 4.23 -20.77 -7.78
CA ASP A 508 5.00 -19.54 -7.94
C ASP A 508 4.90 -18.59 -6.73
N ARG A 509 5.82 -17.64 -6.63
CA ARG A 509 5.79 -16.49 -5.71
C ARG A 509 6.09 -15.21 -6.50
N ILE A 510 5.10 -14.34 -6.64
CA ILE A 510 5.25 -13.06 -7.34
C ILE A 510 5.61 -11.97 -6.33
N ASP A 511 6.71 -11.25 -6.59
CA ASP A 511 7.02 -9.97 -5.94
C ASP A 511 6.30 -8.86 -6.71
N VAL A 512 5.18 -8.39 -6.16
CA VAL A 512 4.34 -7.36 -6.80
C VAL A 512 5.14 -6.07 -7.00
N MET A 513 5.97 -5.72 -6.02
CA MET A 513 6.81 -4.53 -6.11
C MET A 513 7.85 -4.68 -7.21
N GLY A 514 8.38 -5.89 -7.40
CA GLY A 514 9.25 -6.27 -8.51
C GLY A 514 8.62 -6.05 -9.89
N GLU A 515 7.32 -6.31 -10.04
CA GLU A 515 6.60 -6.22 -11.31
C GLU A 515 6.12 -4.80 -11.67
N LEU A 516 6.09 -3.86 -10.72
CA LEU A 516 5.59 -2.50 -10.99
C LEU A 516 6.45 -1.75 -12.04
N PRO A 517 5.81 -1.00 -12.95
CA PRO A 517 6.52 -0.11 -13.87
C PRO A 517 7.38 0.92 -13.12
N LYS A 518 8.53 1.30 -13.70
CA LYS A 518 9.50 2.20 -13.07
C LYS A 518 8.90 3.51 -12.54
N PHE A 519 7.95 4.11 -13.27
CA PHE A 519 7.33 5.37 -12.83
C PHE A 519 6.41 5.17 -11.61
N VAL A 520 5.73 4.02 -11.49
CA VAL A 520 4.93 3.69 -10.31
C VAL A 520 5.86 3.46 -9.13
N LYS A 521 6.96 2.71 -9.32
CA LYS A 521 8.03 2.52 -8.33
C LYS A 521 8.53 3.85 -7.74
N GLN A 522 8.73 4.87 -8.57
CA GLN A 522 9.16 6.20 -8.12
C GLN A 522 8.12 6.92 -7.25
N ILE A 523 6.82 6.70 -7.48
CA ILE A 523 5.75 7.27 -6.64
C ILE A 523 5.71 6.55 -5.28
N VAL A 524 5.91 5.23 -5.27
CA VAL A 524 5.89 4.40 -4.03
C VAL A 524 7.23 4.35 -3.29
N GLN A 525 8.32 4.88 -3.86
CA GLN A 525 9.65 4.94 -3.23
C GLN A 525 9.69 5.73 -1.91
N GLY A 526 8.67 6.56 -1.64
CA GLY A 526 8.47 7.21 -0.33
C GLY A 526 7.92 6.29 0.76
N ALA A 527 7.38 5.12 0.40
CA ALA A 527 6.86 4.09 1.31
C ALA A 527 7.90 2.97 1.50
N SER A 528 9.07 3.32 2.04
CA SER A 528 10.15 2.36 2.26
C SER A 528 9.68 1.19 3.15
N GLY A 529 9.73 -0.04 2.65
CA GLY A 529 9.49 -1.27 3.43
C GLY A 529 8.29 -2.12 3.01
N VAL A 530 7.49 -1.70 2.02
CA VAL A 530 6.32 -2.48 1.55
C VAL A 530 6.75 -3.83 0.99
N LYS A 531 6.21 -4.92 1.56
CA LYS A 531 6.42 -6.30 1.12
C LYS A 531 5.11 -6.85 0.57
N ALA A 532 4.92 -6.79 -0.74
CA ALA A 532 3.71 -7.28 -1.41
C ALA A 532 4.00 -8.56 -2.20
N TYR A 533 3.49 -9.70 -1.73
CA TYR A 533 3.74 -11.01 -2.34
C TYR A 533 2.45 -11.75 -2.65
N ILE A 534 2.43 -12.44 -3.78
CA ILE A 534 1.36 -13.38 -4.16
C ILE A 534 1.94 -14.79 -4.21
N TYR A 535 1.43 -15.68 -3.38
CA TYR A 535 1.77 -17.10 -3.38
C TYR A 535 0.72 -17.86 -4.20
N GLN A 536 1.16 -18.64 -5.19
CA GLN A 536 0.26 -19.33 -6.13
C GLN A 536 0.47 -20.85 -6.07
N TYR A 537 -0.63 -21.59 -6.14
CA TYR A 537 -0.65 -23.05 -6.09
C TYR A 537 -1.62 -23.64 -7.12
N THR A 538 -1.31 -24.84 -7.59
CA THR A 538 -2.12 -25.59 -8.56
C THR A 538 -2.42 -27.03 -8.12
N PRO A 539 -2.92 -27.29 -6.89
CA PRO A 539 -3.10 -28.64 -6.40
C PRO A 539 -4.33 -29.31 -7.04
N LYS A 540 -4.36 -30.64 -7.01
CA LYS A 540 -5.61 -31.39 -7.11
C LYS A 540 -6.26 -31.46 -5.74
N MET A 541 -7.57 -31.23 -5.68
CA MET A 541 -8.34 -31.21 -4.45
C MET A 541 -9.69 -31.90 -4.66
N THR A 542 -10.35 -32.26 -3.57
CA THR A 542 -11.71 -32.81 -3.60
C THR A 542 -12.71 -31.78 -3.12
N LEU A 543 -13.71 -31.48 -3.95
CA LEU A 543 -14.89 -30.74 -3.54
C LEU A 543 -15.86 -31.68 -2.85
N LYS A 544 -16.21 -31.38 -1.59
CA LYS A 544 -17.31 -32.02 -0.88
C LYS A 544 -18.52 -31.10 -0.85
N LEU A 545 -19.61 -31.50 -1.50
CA LEU A 545 -20.85 -30.75 -1.64
C LEU A 545 -21.98 -31.48 -0.90
N ASP A 546 -22.61 -30.80 0.06
CA ASP A 546 -23.77 -31.25 0.82
C ASP A 546 -24.97 -30.37 0.46
N ILE A 547 -26.03 -30.96 -0.07
CA ILE A 547 -27.29 -30.27 -0.37
C ILE A 547 -28.41 -31.00 0.36
N GLY A 548 -28.98 -30.39 1.39
CA GLY A 548 -30.08 -30.99 2.17
C GLY A 548 -29.74 -32.35 2.80
N GLY A 549 -28.46 -32.62 3.08
CA GLY A 549 -27.97 -33.88 3.64
C GLY A 549 -27.46 -34.90 2.60
N GLU A 550 -27.62 -34.61 1.30
CA GLU A 550 -27.06 -35.44 0.24
C GLU A 550 -25.62 -34.98 -0.08
N ILE A 551 -24.65 -35.87 0.15
CA ILE A 551 -23.23 -35.58 -0.02
C ILE A 551 -22.73 -36.13 -1.37
N THR A 552 -22.13 -35.25 -2.16
CA THR A 552 -21.37 -35.58 -3.37
C THR A 552 -19.91 -35.14 -3.20
N GLU A 553 -18.96 -35.98 -3.60
CA GLU A 553 -17.54 -35.65 -3.61
C GLU A 553 -16.98 -35.79 -5.03
N GLU A 554 -16.22 -34.79 -5.51
CA GLU A 554 -15.60 -34.83 -6.83
C GLU A 554 -14.18 -34.22 -6.79
N GLU A 555 -13.20 -34.95 -7.33
CA GLU A 555 -11.84 -34.44 -7.50
C GLU A 555 -11.78 -33.48 -8.69
N GLY A 556 -11.00 -32.42 -8.55
CA GLY A 556 -10.73 -31.46 -9.61
C GLY A 556 -9.39 -30.77 -9.43
N LEU A 557 -9.07 -29.93 -10.41
CA LEU A 557 -7.87 -29.09 -10.38
C LEU A 557 -8.25 -27.72 -9.78
N MET A 558 -7.42 -27.24 -8.86
CA MET A 558 -7.60 -25.94 -8.23
C MET A 558 -6.43 -25.04 -8.60
N PHE A 559 -6.73 -23.80 -8.97
CA PHE A 559 -5.79 -22.68 -8.90
C PHE A 559 -6.15 -21.84 -7.68
N THR A 560 -5.18 -21.52 -6.83
CA THR A 560 -5.41 -20.70 -5.63
C THR A 560 -4.26 -19.73 -5.39
N GLU A 561 -4.61 -18.57 -4.87
CA GLU A 561 -3.67 -17.50 -4.55
C GLU A 561 -3.88 -17.01 -3.11
N ALA A 562 -2.77 -16.70 -2.45
CA ALA A 562 -2.75 -15.96 -1.20
C ALA A 562 -1.87 -14.72 -1.39
N THR A 563 -2.46 -13.55 -1.24
CA THR A 563 -1.75 -12.27 -1.34
C THR A 563 -1.59 -11.67 0.04
N PHE A 564 -0.37 -11.23 0.36
CA PHE A 564 -0.05 -10.56 1.61
C PHE A 564 0.61 -9.22 1.33
N ILE A 565 0.13 -8.19 2.02
CA ILE A 565 0.63 -6.86 1.79
C ILE A 565 0.69 -6.04 3.08
N SER A 566 1.86 -5.43 3.31
CA SER A 566 2.20 -4.64 4.51
C SER A 566 2.72 -3.27 4.13
#